data_AF-A0AA95M434-F1
#
_entry.id   AF-A0AA95M434-F1
#
_cell.length_a   1.000
_cell.length_b   1.000
_cell.length_c   1.000
_cell.angle_alpha   90.00
_cell.angle_beta   90.00
_cell.angle_gamma   90.00
#
_symmetry.space_group_name_H-M   'P 1'
#
loop_
_entity.id
_entity.type
_entity.pdbx_description
1 polymer ?
#
loop_
_entity_poly.entity_id
_entity_poly.type
_entity_poly.pdbx_seq_one_letter_code
_entity_poly.pdbx_strand_id
1 'polypeptide(L)'
;MKKRALITIPITLLLIAVMVASIFLMNLKPAAGKIAQAQKLAEYSKPAVVRILDYAVVQWQFNNPYDPEVIAILEQLNNQSIVGGSGSGAIISSNGYIVTNAHVVEATQQEDEEIANAAFEQLVTIIADYFKVEYDTAYNYMVQYTQYSGIQKVIKVILPGGDVLDGEVKSYGAPINEGKDVAVLKIEGKNLPTLPLGDSDNIQNQDNIWVSGYPAAADSDLLSPDSSLVSSMNAGQISATSKKTDQGSPVIQINAAATHGNSGGPVINENGEIIGLLTFRGDTVNGQEVQGFNFAVPVNTVKEFVNQAGAKNAKSETDKLYQEGLNLYWGGYYKHALEKFEAVQRIYPNHSEIKQYIANAEKRMGNSKTLWSDYATIFYIVDGVSGVLIIILLLFTFAFRPKQPAVALAPPKAEPENTLTDLNNDGKIDVQDILLALQEAQKKQKKDEE
;
A
#
# COMPACT_ATOMS: atom_id res chain seq x y z
N MET A 1 -40.24 42.24 24.13
CA MET A 1 -38.97 41.80 23.48
C MET A 1 -38.78 42.62 22.23
N LYS A 2 -37.60 43.21 22.06
CA LYS A 2 -37.44 44.59 21.55
C LYS A 2 -36.84 44.59 20.15
N LYS A 3 -37.24 45.56 19.31
CA LYS A 3 -36.75 45.87 17.94
C LYS A 3 -35.27 45.56 17.64
N ARG A 4 -34.39 45.62 18.65
CA ARG A 4 -32.96 45.23 18.60
C ARG A 4 -32.76 43.78 18.13
N ALA A 5 -33.53 42.83 18.69
CA ALA A 5 -33.41 41.41 18.33
C ALA A 5 -33.74 41.13 16.85
N LEU A 6 -34.64 41.93 16.25
CA LEU A 6 -35.02 41.81 14.84
C LEU A 6 -33.87 42.14 13.88
N ILE A 7 -32.87 42.92 14.33
CA ILE A 7 -31.72 43.33 13.52
C ILE A 7 -30.49 42.50 13.89
N THR A 8 -30.26 42.28 15.19
CA THR A 8 -29.04 41.59 15.64
C THR A 8 -29.05 40.10 15.33
N ILE A 9 -30.20 39.42 15.44
CA ILE A 9 -30.28 37.97 15.21
C ILE A 9 -29.93 37.61 13.76
N PRO A 10 -30.49 38.27 12.72
CA PRO A 10 -30.08 38.02 11.34
C PRO A 10 -28.58 38.25 11.10
N ILE A 11 -27.99 39.30 11.68
CA ILE A 11 -26.57 39.60 11.53
C ILE A 11 -25.71 38.53 12.23
N THR A 12 -26.08 38.12 13.45
CA THR A 12 -25.42 37.02 14.16
C THR A 12 -25.47 35.72 13.35
N LEU A 13 -26.63 35.38 12.77
CA LEU A 13 -26.78 34.19 11.92
C LEU A 13 -25.93 34.29 10.64
N LEU A 14 -25.84 35.47 10.02
CA LEU A 14 -24.98 35.70 8.86
C LEU A 14 -23.50 35.50 9.22
N LEU A 15 -23.04 36.04 10.35
CA LEU A 15 -21.65 35.87 10.80
C LEU A 15 -21.33 34.40 11.12
N ILE A 16 -22.27 33.67 11.72
CA ILE A 16 -22.14 32.22 11.91
C ILE A 16 -22.05 31.50 10.56
N ALA A 17 -22.90 31.86 9.59
CA ALA A 17 -22.86 31.29 8.25
C ALA A 17 -21.52 31.56 7.54
N VAL A 18 -20.91 32.74 7.74
CA VAL A 18 -19.57 33.05 7.22
C VAL A 18 -18.51 32.14 7.84
N MET A 19 -18.53 31.95 9.17
CA MET A 19 -17.58 31.04 9.83
C MET A 19 -17.75 29.58 9.39
N VAL A 20 -19.00 29.13 9.22
CA VAL A 20 -19.28 27.79 8.70
C VAL A 20 -18.79 27.65 7.26
N ALA A 21 -19.00 28.68 6.41
CA ALA A 21 -18.50 28.69 5.04
C ALA A 21 -16.97 28.71 4.98
N SER A 22 -16.31 29.45 5.87
CA SER A 22 -14.85 29.48 6.05
C SER A 22 -14.30 28.08 6.33
N ILE A 23 -14.86 27.40 7.34
CA ILE A 23 -14.50 26.00 7.68
C ILE A 23 -14.75 25.07 6.50
N PHE A 24 -15.88 25.23 5.80
CA PHE A 24 -16.19 24.42 4.63
C PHE A 24 -15.19 24.62 3.48
N LEU A 25 -14.84 25.87 3.16
CA LEU A 25 -13.86 26.23 2.14
C LEU A 25 -12.47 25.69 2.47
N MET A 26 -12.02 25.79 3.72
CA MET A 26 -10.73 25.26 4.14
C MET A 26 -10.64 23.72 4.05
N ASN A 27 -11.78 23.02 4.15
CA ASN A 27 -11.85 21.56 4.07
C ASN A 27 -12.24 21.02 2.69
N LEU A 28 -12.44 21.90 1.69
CA LEU A 28 -12.76 21.50 0.33
C LEU A 28 -11.58 20.76 -0.30
N LYS A 29 -11.79 19.49 -0.64
CA LYS A 29 -10.78 18.67 -1.32
C LYS A 29 -10.53 19.22 -2.73
N PRO A 30 -9.26 19.28 -3.18
CA PRO A 30 -8.95 19.67 -4.55
C PRO A 30 -9.64 18.74 -5.55
N ALA A 31 -10.19 19.32 -6.62
CA ALA A 31 -10.68 18.55 -7.74
C ALA A 31 -9.52 17.72 -8.33
N ALA A 32 -9.70 16.40 -8.40
CA ALA A 32 -8.75 15.51 -9.05
C ALA A 32 -8.64 15.86 -10.54
N GLY A 33 -7.43 15.77 -11.08
CA GLY A 33 -7.21 15.91 -12.52
C GLY A 33 -7.95 14.83 -13.31
N LYS A 34 -8.28 15.12 -14.58
CA LYS A 34 -8.78 14.11 -15.51
C LYS A 34 -7.61 13.21 -15.93
N ILE A 35 -7.48 12.06 -15.28
CA ILE A 35 -6.50 11.03 -15.62
C ILE A 35 -7.22 9.71 -15.89
N ALA A 36 -6.70 8.92 -16.82
CA ALA A 36 -7.24 7.59 -17.08
C ALA A 36 -7.00 6.67 -15.86
N GLN A 37 -7.99 5.84 -15.52
CA GLN A 37 -7.90 4.94 -14.36
C GLN A 37 -6.69 4.00 -14.45
N ALA A 38 -6.44 3.43 -15.64
CA ALA A 38 -5.29 2.57 -15.88
C ALA A 38 -3.95 3.30 -15.62
N GLN A 39 -3.84 4.56 -16.03
CA GLN A 39 -2.64 5.36 -15.76
C GLN A 39 -2.47 5.58 -14.26
N LYS A 40 -3.54 5.92 -13.55
CA LYS A 40 -3.49 6.08 -12.09
C LYS A 40 -3.04 4.80 -11.39
N LEU A 41 -3.55 3.64 -11.82
CA LEU A 41 -3.17 2.33 -11.27
C LEU A 41 -1.70 2.01 -11.52
N ALA A 42 -1.19 2.28 -12.73
CA ALA A 42 0.23 2.10 -13.05
C ALA A 42 1.12 2.91 -12.11
N GLU A 43 0.81 4.19 -11.92
CA GLU A 43 1.57 5.10 -11.07
C GLU A 43 1.54 4.67 -9.60
N TYR A 44 0.40 4.17 -9.11
CA TYR A 44 0.24 3.77 -7.70
C TYR A 44 0.87 2.42 -7.39
N SER A 45 0.90 1.50 -8.35
CA SER A 45 1.33 0.11 -8.12
C SER A 45 2.83 -0.09 -8.37
N LYS A 46 3.36 0.52 -9.42
CA LYS A 46 4.74 0.34 -9.89
C LYS A 46 5.80 0.42 -8.78
N PRO A 47 5.76 1.36 -7.81
CA PRO A 47 6.79 1.46 -6.77
C PRO A 47 6.86 0.25 -5.81
N ALA A 48 5.82 -0.58 -5.76
CA ALA A 48 5.71 -1.73 -4.86
C ALA A 48 5.89 -3.09 -5.56
N VAL A 49 6.02 -3.11 -6.89
CA VAL A 49 6.30 -4.33 -7.67
C VAL A 49 7.79 -4.52 -7.73
N VAL A 50 8.28 -5.71 -7.40
CA VAL A 50 9.73 -5.99 -7.31
C VAL A 50 10.13 -7.10 -8.27
N ARG A 51 11.40 -7.13 -8.64
CA ARG A 51 12.00 -8.27 -9.34
C ARG A 51 12.69 -9.16 -8.31
N ILE A 52 12.50 -10.46 -8.45
CA ILE A 52 13.09 -11.48 -7.56
C ILE A 52 14.03 -12.33 -8.40
N LEU A 53 15.25 -12.52 -7.90
CA LEU A 53 16.23 -13.46 -8.44
C LEU A 53 16.44 -14.55 -7.41
N ASP A 54 16.29 -15.80 -7.81
CA ASP A 54 16.54 -16.96 -6.96
C ASP A 54 17.50 -17.89 -7.69
N TYR A 55 18.72 -18.01 -7.18
CA TYR A 55 19.75 -18.81 -7.84
C TYR A 55 20.70 -19.47 -6.84
N ALA A 56 21.30 -20.56 -7.28
CA ALA A 56 22.39 -21.23 -6.59
C ALA A 56 23.64 -21.21 -7.48
N VAL A 57 24.77 -20.83 -6.87
CA VAL A 57 26.09 -20.91 -7.49
C VAL A 57 26.76 -22.19 -7.03
N VAL A 58 27.00 -23.12 -7.96
CA VAL A 58 27.66 -24.39 -7.71
C VAL A 58 29.12 -24.27 -8.11
N GLN A 59 30.03 -24.50 -7.16
CA GLN A 59 31.48 -24.50 -7.38
C GLN A 59 31.94 -25.89 -7.76
N TRP A 60 32.70 -26.00 -8.84
CA TRP A 60 33.20 -27.27 -9.35
C TRP A 60 34.68 -27.48 -9.03
N GLN A 61 35.01 -28.73 -8.75
CA GLN A 61 36.38 -29.21 -8.70
C GLN A 61 36.55 -30.27 -9.79
N PHE A 62 37.47 -30.02 -10.72
CA PHE A 62 37.83 -30.94 -11.79
C PHE A 62 39.15 -31.64 -11.48
N ASN A 63 39.15 -32.96 -11.53
CA ASN A 63 40.22 -33.83 -11.03
C ASN A 63 40.98 -34.58 -12.13
N ASN A 64 40.89 -34.15 -13.40
CA ASN A 64 41.73 -34.65 -14.48
C ASN A 64 42.79 -33.61 -14.90
N PRO A 65 44.04 -33.70 -14.41
CA PRO A 65 45.09 -32.75 -14.75
C PRO A 65 45.63 -32.91 -16.18
N TYR A 66 45.21 -33.95 -16.91
CA TYR A 66 45.72 -34.26 -18.25
C TYR A 66 44.84 -33.73 -19.39
N ASP A 67 43.79 -32.97 -19.07
CA ASP A 67 42.89 -32.37 -20.06
C ASP A 67 42.91 -30.83 -19.96
N PRO A 68 43.90 -30.18 -20.58
CA PRO A 68 44.06 -28.72 -20.50
C PRO A 68 42.93 -27.96 -21.22
N GLU A 69 42.22 -28.59 -22.16
CA GLU A 69 41.14 -27.95 -22.90
C GLU A 69 39.89 -27.82 -22.02
N VAL A 70 39.52 -28.89 -21.30
CA VAL A 70 38.42 -28.83 -20.32
C VAL A 70 38.75 -27.88 -19.18
N ILE A 71 39.99 -27.90 -18.66
CA ILE A 71 40.44 -26.96 -17.63
C ILE A 71 40.25 -25.51 -18.09
N ALA A 72 40.66 -25.17 -19.31
CA ALA A 72 40.55 -23.81 -19.84
C ALA A 72 39.09 -23.33 -19.93
N ILE A 73 38.15 -24.20 -20.30
CA ILE A 73 36.71 -23.86 -20.33
C ILE A 73 36.17 -23.64 -18.91
N LEU A 74 36.51 -24.52 -17.99
CA LEU A 74 36.08 -24.39 -16.59
C LEU A 74 36.62 -23.11 -15.96
N GLU A 75 37.88 -22.74 -16.24
CA GLU A 75 38.45 -21.46 -15.80
C GLU A 75 37.71 -20.25 -16.38
N GLN A 76 37.27 -20.30 -17.64
CA GLN A 76 36.44 -19.23 -18.24
C GLN A 76 35.08 -19.08 -17.54
N LEU A 77 34.54 -20.19 -17.02
CA LEU A 77 33.31 -20.20 -16.22
C LEU A 77 33.58 -19.91 -14.74
N ASN A 78 34.80 -19.53 -14.34
CA ASN A 78 35.23 -19.39 -12.95
C ASN A 78 34.99 -20.65 -12.09
N ASN A 79 35.03 -21.82 -12.72
CA ASN A 79 34.68 -23.12 -12.14
C ASN A 79 33.28 -23.14 -11.51
N GLN A 80 32.33 -22.40 -12.09
CA GLN A 80 31.00 -22.21 -11.54
C GLN A 80 29.92 -22.53 -12.56
N SER A 81 28.81 -23.07 -12.06
CA SER A 81 27.53 -23.09 -12.75
C SER A 81 26.50 -22.35 -11.92
N ILE A 82 25.57 -21.67 -12.58
CA ILE A 82 24.50 -20.93 -11.93
C ILE A 82 23.18 -21.55 -12.38
N VAL A 83 22.43 -22.08 -11.42
CA VAL A 83 21.07 -22.55 -11.66
C VAL A 83 20.09 -21.67 -10.92
N GLY A 84 18.94 -21.41 -11.51
CA GLY A 84 17.96 -20.53 -10.90
C GLY A 84 17.03 -19.90 -11.90
N GLY A 85 16.27 -18.93 -11.41
CA GLY A 85 15.30 -18.20 -12.19
C GLY A 85 15.13 -16.77 -11.72
N SER A 86 14.23 -16.08 -12.41
CA SER A 86 13.76 -14.79 -11.97
C SER A 86 12.25 -14.68 -12.14
N GLY A 87 11.66 -13.85 -11.30
CA GLY A 87 10.25 -13.55 -11.35
C GLY A 87 9.96 -12.19 -10.76
N SER A 88 8.71 -11.98 -10.42
CA SER A 88 8.19 -10.75 -9.87
C SER A 88 7.57 -10.99 -8.50
N GLY A 89 7.38 -9.93 -7.73
CA GLY A 89 6.63 -9.97 -6.49
C GLY A 89 6.00 -8.62 -6.17
N ALA A 90 5.22 -8.57 -5.10
CA ALA A 90 4.64 -7.33 -4.60
C ALA A 90 4.94 -7.14 -3.12
N ILE A 91 5.44 -5.96 -2.76
CA ILE A 91 5.59 -5.55 -1.37
C ILE A 91 4.19 -5.29 -0.80
N ILE A 92 3.84 -6.00 0.27
CA ILE A 92 2.54 -5.89 0.95
C ILE A 92 2.65 -5.21 2.31
N SER A 93 3.86 -5.00 2.82
CA SER A 93 4.09 -4.37 4.12
C SER A 93 5.29 -3.46 4.08
N SER A 94 5.15 -2.27 4.68
CA SER A 94 6.17 -1.21 4.66
C SER A 94 7.50 -1.58 5.34
N ASN A 95 7.52 -2.68 6.09
CA ASN A 95 8.71 -3.27 6.72
C ASN A 95 9.32 -4.44 5.91
N GLY A 96 8.86 -4.66 4.67
CA GLY A 96 9.55 -5.52 3.70
C GLY A 96 9.00 -6.91 3.50
N TYR A 97 7.73 -7.17 3.83
CA TYR A 97 7.09 -8.43 3.40
C TYR A 97 6.65 -8.35 1.95
N ILE A 98 7.03 -9.36 1.17
CA ILE A 98 6.74 -9.50 -0.26
C ILE A 98 5.99 -10.80 -0.49
N VAL A 99 4.98 -10.77 -1.35
CA VAL A 99 4.31 -11.98 -1.86
C VAL A 99 4.79 -12.27 -3.29
N THR A 100 4.98 -13.54 -3.59
CA THR A 100 5.33 -14.05 -4.93
C THR A 100 4.85 -15.50 -5.07
N ASN A 101 5.09 -16.13 -6.21
CA ASN A 101 4.86 -17.56 -6.37
C ASN A 101 5.99 -18.39 -5.76
N ALA A 102 5.70 -19.64 -5.44
CA ALA A 102 6.68 -20.54 -4.86
C ALA A 102 7.73 -21.00 -5.87
N HIS A 103 7.32 -21.26 -7.11
CA HIS A 103 8.25 -21.63 -8.19
C HIS A 103 9.25 -20.50 -8.53
N VAL A 104 8.94 -19.24 -8.20
CA VAL A 104 9.87 -18.11 -8.38
C VAL A 104 11.05 -18.19 -7.41
N VAL A 105 10.88 -18.87 -6.28
CA VAL A 105 11.88 -18.99 -5.21
C VAL A 105 12.18 -20.45 -4.86
N GLU A 106 11.97 -21.36 -5.80
CA GLU A 106 12.09 -22.81 -5.59
C GLU A 106 13.54 -23.30 -5.68
N ALA A 107 14.39 -22.66 -6.50
CA ALA A 107 15.75 -23.12 -6.76
C ALA A 107 16.58 -23.21 -5.47
N THR A 108 16.35 -22.31 -4.52
CA THR A 108 17.03 -22.34 -3.21
C THR A 108 16.30 -23.14 -2.13
N GLN A 109 15.11 -23.67 -2.41
CA GLN A 109 14.42 -24.60 -1.50
C GLN A 109 14.76 -26.07 -1.77
N GLN A 110 15.34 -26.37 -2.92
CA GLN A 110 15.79 -27.72 -3.27
C GLN A 110 16.99 -28.17 -2.42
N GLU A 111 17.15 -29.48 -2.30
CA GLU A 111 18.31 -30.10 -1.66
C GLU A 111 19.57 -29.84 -2.49
N ASP A 112 20.72 -29.80 -1.82
CA ASP A 112 22.00 -29.48 -2.45
C ASP A 112 22.35 -30.46 -3.59
N GLU A 113 21.95 -31.72 -3.47
CA GLU A 113 22.14 -32.73 -4.51
C GLU A 113 21.33 -32.44 -5.78
N GLU A 114 20.08 -32.03 -5.66
CA GLU A 114 19.21 -31.69 -6.80
C GLU A 114 19.75 -30.46 -7.55
N ILE A 115 20.17 -29.44 -6.79
CA ILE A 115 20.81 -28.24 -7.31
C ILE A 115 22.12 -28.59 -8.05
N ALA A 116 22.97 -29.42 -7.43
CA ALA A 116 24.22 -29.85 -8.03
C ALA A 116 23.97 -30.63 -9.33
N ASN A 117 22.99 -31.54 -9.34
CA ASN A 117 22.64 -32.32 -10.53
C ASN A 117 22.18 -31.42 -11.68
N ALA A 118 21.24 -30.50 -11.43
CA ALA A 118 20.78 -29.56 -12.44
C ALA A 118 21.93 -28.67 -12.99
N ALA A 119 22.81 -28.21 -12.10
CA ALA A 119 23.97 -27.40 -12.48
C ALA A 119 24.99 -28.21 -13.28
N PHE A 120 25.16 -29.49 -12.94
CA PHE A 120 26.04 -30.41 -13.64
C PHE A 120 25.55 -30.68 -15.07
N GLU A 121 24.26 -30.89 -15.27
CA GLU A 121 23.69 -31.10 -16.61
C GLU A 121 23.90 -29.87 -17.53
N GLN A 122 23.77 -28.66 -16.99
CA GLN A 122 24.11 -27.43 -17.73
C GLN A 122 25.60 -27.39 -18.09
N LEU A 123 26.48 -27.74 -17.15
CA LEU A 123 27.92 -27.79 -17.39
C LEU A 123 28.25 -28.82 -18.49
N VAL A 124 27.66 -30.01 -18.42
CA VAL A 124 27.82 -31.06 -19.44
C VAL A 124 27.35 -30.58 -20.81
N THR A 125 26.23 -29.86 -20.87
CA THR A 125 25.72 -29.28 -22.13
C THR A 125 26.72 -28.31 -22.75
N ILE A 126 27.30 -27.41 -21.94
CA ILE A 126 28.33 -26.47 -22.41
C ILE A 126 29.55 -27.21 -22.96
N ILE A 127 30.02 -28.24 -22.25
CA ILE A 127 31.16 -29.06 -22.68
C ILE A 127 30.83 -29.81 -23.98
N ALA A 128 29.67 -30.47 -24.05
CA ALA A 128 29.23 -31.19 -25.24
C ALA A 128 29.17 -30.26 -26.47
N ASP A 129 28.56 -29.09 -26.31
CA ASP A 129 28.42 -28.08 -27.35
C ASP A 129 29.77 -27.49 -27.78
N TYR A 130 30.70 -27.28 -26.85
CA TYR A 130 32.02 -26.75 -27.15
C TYR A 130 32.83 -27.74 -27.98
N PHE A 131 32.93 -28.99 -27.52
CA PHE A 131 33.71 -30.04 -28.17
C PHE A 131 33.00 -30.71 -29.35
N LYS A 132 31.73 -30.37 -29.59
CA LYS A 132 30.88 -30.96 -30.65
C LYS A 132 30.78 -32.49 -30.52
N VAL A 133 30.59 -32.96 -29.28
CA VAL A 133 30.38 -34.37 -28.95
C VAL A 133 28.95 -34.61 -28.48
N GLU A 134 28.49 -35.87 -28.54
CA GLU A 134 27.19 -36.25 -28.01
C GLU A 134 27.12 -35.97 -26.50
N TYR A 135 25.94 -35.56 -26.02
CA TYR A 135 25.70 -35.24 -24.60
C TYR A 135 26.15 -36.39 -23.68
N ASP A 136 25.76 -37.63 -23.99
CA ASP A 136 26.12 -38.81 -23.19
C ASP A 136 27.64 -39.04 -23.13
N THR A 137 28.37 -38.66 -24.18
CA THR A 137 29.84 -38.78 -24.20
C THR A 137 30.46 -37.76 -23.23
N ALA A 138 30.02 -36.51 -23.29
CA ALA A 138 30.45 -35.48 -22.35
C ALA A 138 30.03 -35.81 -20.91
N TYR A 139 28.81 -36.30 -20.71
CA TYR A 139 28.27 -36.67 -19.40
C TYR A 139 29.14 -37.74 -18.71
N ASN A 140 29.39 -38.87 -19.40
CA ASN A 140 30.17 -39.98 -18.87
C ASN A 140 31.60 -39.57 -18.53
N TYR A 141 32.18 -38.66 -19.31
CA TYR A 141 33.49 -38.11 -19.04
C TYR A 141 33.47 -37.18 -17.81
N MET A 142 32.58 -36.18 -17.82
CA MET A 142 32.51 -35.16 -16.79
C MET A 142 32.17 -35.76 -15.42
N VAL A 143 31.27 -36.75 -15.35
CA VAL A 143 30.82 -37.35 -14.09
C VAL A 143 31.95 -38.14 -13.39
N GLN A 144 32.91 -38.64 -14.16
CA GLN A 144 34.07 -39.35 -13.64
C GLN A 144 35.08 -38.40 -12.98
N TYR A 145 35.21 -37.17 -13.47
CA TYR A 145 36.30 -36.27 -13.09
C TYR A 145 35.85 -35.00 -12.37
N THR A 146 34.55 -34.74 -12.27
CA THR A 146 34.01 -33.49 -11.72
C THR A 146 33.19 -33.77 -10.48
N GLN A 147 33.43 -32.98 -9.43
CA GLN A 147 32.62 -32.99 -8.22
C GLN A 147 32.32 -31.55 -7.80
N TYR A 148 31.18 -31.29 -7.17
CA TYR A 148 30.95 -29.98 -6.57
C TYR A 148 31.75 -29.86 -5.26
N SER A 149 32.26 -28.66 -4.99
CA SER A 149 33.04 -28.32 -3.80
C SER A 149 32.29 -27.41 -2.84
N GLY A 150 31.20 -26.78 -3.31
CA GLY A 150 30.33 -25.94 -2.51
C GLY A 150 29.14 -25.41 -3.30
N ILE A 151 28.08 -25.07 -2.59
CA ILE A 151 26.86 -24.49 -3.16
C ILE A 151 26.53 -23.24 -2.35
N GLN A 152 26.32 -22.12 -3.05
CA GLN A 152 25.85 -20.89 -2.45
C GLN A 152 24.45 -20.55 -2.96
N LYS A 153 23.45 -20.66 -2.08
CA LYS A 153 22.05 -20.30 -2.33
C LYS A 153 21.85 -18.80 -2.12
N VAL A 154 21.21 -18.13 -3.07
CA VAL A 154 21.05 -16.67 -3.08
C VAL A 154 19.66 -16.27 -3.57
N ILE A 155 18.93 -15.55 -2.71
CA ILE A 155 17.72 -14.83 -3.10
C ILE A 155 18.01 -13.33 -3.05
N LYS A 156 17.87 -12.64 -4.18
CA LYS A 156 17.93 -11.18 -4.25
C LYS A 156 16.60 -10.59 -4.67
N VAL A 157 16.26 -9.46 -4.08
CA VAL A 157 15.12 -8.64 -4.47
C VAL A 157 15.65 -7.31 -4.99
N ILE A 158 15.29 -6.98 -6.22
CA ILE A 158 15.60 -5.71 -6.86
C ILE A 158 14.36 -4.82 -6.77
N LEU A 159 14.50 -3.69 -6.09
CA LEU A 159 13.45 -2.69 -5.95
C LEU A 159 13.38 -1.81 -7.21
N PRO A 160 12.22 -1.22 -7.54
CA PRO A 160 12.07 -0.28 -8.65
C PRO A 160 13.05 0.91 -8.65
N GLY A 161 13.58 1.27 -7.47
CA GLY A 161 14.58 2.32 -7.30
C GLY A 161 16.01 1.90 -7.66
N GLY A 162 16.25 0.62 -7.93
CA GLY A 162 17.56 0.03 -8.23
C GLY A 162 18.27 -0.61 -7.03
N ASP A 163 17.72 -0.51 -5.81
CA ASP A 163 18.29 -1.17 -4.63
C ASP A 163 18.19 -2.69 -4.76
N VAL A 164 19.28 -3.39 -4.43
CA VAL A 164 19.35 -4.86 -4.41
C VAL A 164 19.52 -5.33 -2.98
N LEU A 165 18.56 -6.14 -2.50
CA LEU A 165 18.48 -6.59 -1.11
C LEU A 165 18.44 -8.11 -1.02
N ASP A 166 18.94 -8.66 0.08
CA ASP A 166 18.77 -10.07 0.41
C ASP A 166 17.32 -10.38 0.78
N GLY A 167 16.77 -11.44 0.18
CA GLY A 167 15.44 -11.96 0.51
C GLY A 167 15.54 -13.22 1.36
N GLU A 168 14.64 -13.35 2.34
CA GLU A 168 14.50 -14.55 3.16
C GLU A 168 13.07 -15.11 3.02
N VAL A 169 12.94 -16.41 2.75
CA VAL A 169 11.63 -17.08 2.70
C VAL A 169 11.07 -17.21 4.12
N LYS A 170 9.86 -16.69 4.34
CA LYS A 170 9.13 -16.77 5.62
C LYS A 170 7.97 -17.74 5.59
N SER A 171 7.44 -18.02 4.42
CA SER A 171 6.40 -19.02 4.20
C SER A 171 6.49 -19.51 2.76
N TYR A 172 6.29 -20.81 2.55
CA TYR A 172 6.42 -21.48 1.26
C TYR A 172 5.35 -22.56 1.13
N GLY A 173 4.61 -22.55 0.03
CA GLY A 173 3.69 -23.62 -0.35
C GLY A 173 4.07 -24.16 -1.71
N ALA A 174 4.19 -25.49 -1.83
CA ALA A 174 4.69 -26.16 -3.02
C ALA A 174 4.12 -25.60 -4.34
N PRO A 175 4.89 -25.65 -5.45
CA PRO A 175 4.50 -25.15 -6.76
C PRO A 175 3.13 -25.66 -7.24
N ILE A 176 2.55 -25.03 -8.26
CA ILE A 176 1.11 -25.17 -8.58
C ILE A 176 0.68 -26.60 -8.94
N ASN A 177 1.61 -27.42 -9.42
CA ASN A 177 1.39 -28.83 -9.75
C ASN A 177 1.25 -29.71 -8.51
N GLU A 178 1.78 -29.27 -7.37
CA GLU A 178 1.90 -30.04 -6.12
C GLU A 178 1.24 -29.32 -4.93
N GLY A 179 0.92 -28.04 -5.06
CA GLY A 179 0.43 -27.20 -3.98
C GLY A 179 -0.29 -25.94 -4.44
N LYS A 180 -0.05 -24.86 -3.71
CA LYS A 180 -0.77 -23.57 -3.83
C LYS A 180 0.06 -22.49 -4.50
N ASP A 181 1.34 -22.76 -4.77
CA ASP A 181 2.29 -21.88 -5.46
C ASP A 181 2.38 -20.47 -4.87
N VAL A 182 2.54 -20.37 -3.56
CA VAL A 182 2.71 -19.08 -2.88
C VAL A 182 3.97 -19.13 -2.03
N ALA A 183 4.76 -18.06 -2.11
CA ALA A 183 5.82 -17.78 -1.16
C ALA A 183 5.68 -16.36 -0.60
N VAL A 184 6.12 -16.20 0.63
CA VAL A 184 6.25 -14.90 1.30
C VAL A 184 7.71 -14.69 1.64
N LEU A 185 8.28 -13.61 1.12
CA LEU A 185 9.65 -13.19 1.40
C LEU A 185 9.68 -12.04 2.42
N LYS A 186 10.83 -11.89 3.07
CA LYS A 186 11.17 -10.73 3.89
C LYS A 186 12.49 -10.13 3.40
N ILE A 187 12.47 -8.80 3.21
CA ILE A 187 13.66 -7.97 2.96
C ILE A 187 13.80 -6.93 4.06
N GLU A 188 15.01 -6.41 4.27
CA GLU A 188 15.22 -5.30 5.20
C GLU A 188 14.78 -3.96 4.59
N GLY A 189 14.02 -3.17 5.36
CA GLY A 189 13.51 -1.88 4.89
C GLY A 189 12.46 -1.26 5.79
N LYS A 190 12.20 0.03 5.59
CA LYS A 190 11.14 0.81 6.26
C LYS A 190 10.52 1.77 5.27
N ASN A 191 9.24 2.09 5.47
CA ASN A 191 8.48 2.97 4.58
C ASN A 191 8.53 2.53 3.12
N LEU A 192 8.68 1.22 2.87
CA LEU A 192 8.62 0.67 1.53
C LEU A 192 7.21 0.91 0.95
N PRO A 193 7.08 1.27 -0.33
CA PRO A 193 5.79 1.30 -1.00
C PRO A 193 5.09 -0.05 -0.91
N THR A 194 3.76 -0.06 -0.83
CA THR A 194 2.96 -1.26 -0.61
C THR A 194 1.72 -1.34 -1.48
N LEU A 195 1.29 -2.56 -1.78
CA LEU A 195 0.00 -2.84 -2.38
C LEU A 195 -0.97 -3.46 -1.36
N PRO A 196 -2.24 -3.00 -1.31
CA PRO A 196 -3.26 -3.63 -0.48
C PRO A 196 -3.67 -5.00 -1.04
N LEU A 197 -3.95 -5.95 -0.15
CA LEU A 197 -4.55 -7.24 -0.50
C LEU A 197 -6.07 -7.09 -0.56
N GLY A 198 -6.67 -7.39 -1.71
CA GLY A 198 -8.12 -7.35 -1.93
C GLY A 198 -8.81 -8.62 -1.44
N ASP A 199 -9.92 -9.00 -2.07
CA ASP A 199 -10.68 -10.20 -1.76
C ASP A 199 -11.09 -10.93 -3.04
N SER A 200 -10.56 -12.14 -3.23
CA SER A 200 -10.83 -12.96 -4.43
C SER A 200 -12.19 -13.66 -4.38
N ASP A 201 -12.97 -13.53 -3.31
CA ASP A 201 -14.35 -14.05 -3.28
C ASP A 201 -15.35 -13.06 -3.89
N ASN A 202 -14.94 -11.78 -4.04
CA ASN A 202 -15.78 -10.70 -4.56
C ASN A 202 -15.58 -10.39 -6.05
N ILE A 203 -14.66 -11.10 -6.72
CA ILE A 203 -14.37 -10.90 -8.15
C ILE A 203 -15.40 -11.61 -9.03
N GLN A 204 -15.63 -11.07 -10.22
CA GLN A 204 -16.56 -11.60 -11.21
C GLN A 204 -15.87 -11.82 -12.56
N ASN A 205 -16.44 -12.70 -13.38
CA ASN A 205 -16.03 -12.82 -14.77
C ASN A 205 -16.21 -11.45 -15.46
N GLN A 206 -15.25 -11.09 -16.31
CA GLN A 206 -15.15 -9.82 -17.03
C GLN A 206 -14.73 -8.60 -16.21
N ASP A 207 -14.44 -8.75 -14.91
CA ASP A 207 -13.80 -7.68 -14.14
C ASP A 207 -12.47 -7.29 -14.82
N ASN A 208 -12.25 -5.98 -14.97
CA ASN A 208 -11.01 -5.45 -15.50
C ASN A 208 -9.89 -5.67 -14.48
N ILE A 209 -8.75 -6.11 -15.00
CA ILE A 209 -7.56 -6.38 -14.21
C ILE A 209 -6.32 -5.82 -14.90
N TRP A 210 -5.28 -5.66 -14.10
CA TRP A 210 -3.94 -5.34 -14.57
C TRP A 210 -2.94 -6.27 -13.94
N VAL A 211 -2.10 -6.87 -14.76
CA VAL A 211 -0.96 -7.69 -14.31
C VAL A 211 0.28 -6.82 -14.37
N SER A 212 1.03 -6.74 -13.27
CA SER A 212 2.30 -6.01 -13.24
C SER A 212 3.46 -6.92 -12.86
N GLY A 213 4.60 -6.74 -13.52
CA GLY A 213 5.79 -7.56 -13.30
C GLY A 213 6.97 -7.15 -14.17
N TYR A 214 8.03 -7.93 -14.09
CA TYR A 214 9.30 -7.76 -14.78
C TYR A 214 9.46 -8.86 -15.84
N PRO A 215 9.13 -8.59 -17.12
CA PRO A 215 9.30 -9.58 -18.17
C PRO A 215 10.79 -9.95 -18.33
N ALA A 216 11.10 -11.23 -18.51
CA ALA A 216 12.47 -11.69 -18.82
C ALA A 216 12.98 -11.11 -20.16
N ALA A 217 12.09 -10.72 -21.07
CA ALA A 217 12.44 -10.00 -22.30
C ALA A 217 13.06 -8.61 -22.04
N ALA A 218 12.93 -8.06 -20.82
CA ALA A 218 13.59 -6.82 -20.42
C ALA A 218 15.13 -6.96 -20.32
N ASP A 219 15.66 -8.20 -20.29
CA ASP A 219 17.09 -8.49 -20.31
C ASP A 219 17.64 -8.69 -21.74
N SER A 220 16.85 -8.34 -22.77
CA SER A 220 17.30 -8.38 -24.16
C SER A 220 18.42 -7.35 -24.41
N ASP A 221 19.44 -7.73 -25.20
CA ASP A 221 20.49 -6.83 -25.71
C ASP A 221 19.95 -5.59 -26.45
N LEU A 222 18.68 -5.61 -26.85
CA LEU A 222 17.99 -4.47 -27.48
C LEU A 222 17.68 -3.33 -26.49
N LEU A 223 17.58 -3.63 -25.19
CA LEU A 223 17.14 -2.71 -24.16
C LEU A 223 18.31 -2.26 -23.27
N SER A 224 18.22 -1.03 -22.76
CA SER A 224 19.24 -0.54 -21.82
C SER A 224 19.11 -1.28 -20.48
N PRO A 225 20.22 -1.44 -19.71
CA PRO A 225 20.17 -2.04 -18.38
C PRO A 225 19.13 -1.40 -17.45
N ASP A 226 18.93 -0.08 -17.53
CA ASP A 226 17.93 0.65 -16.73
C ASP A 226 16.48 0.22 -17.05
N SER A 227 16.21 -0.30 -18.26
CA SER A 227 14.90 -0.81 -18.64
C SER A 227 14.51 -2.06 -17.84
N SER A 228 15.49 -2.81 -17.33
CA SER A 228 15.26 -3.96 -16.45
C SER A 228 14.67 -3.58 -15.08
N LEU A 229 14.72 -2.29 -14.71
CA LEU A 229 14.17 -1.75 -13.47
C LEU A 229 12.73 -1.24 -13.62
N VAL A 230 12.19 -1.23 -14.84
CA VAL A 230 10.84 -0.76 -15.14
C VAL A 230 9.89 -1.94 -15.29
N SER A 231 8.97 -2.11 -14.35
CA SER A 231 7.90 -3.11 -14.47
C SER A 231 6.98 -2.79 -15.64
N SER A 232 6.54 -3.82 -16.36
CA SER A 232 5.45 -3.73 -17.33
C SER A 232 4.10 -3.85 -16.64
N MET A 233 3.04 -3.29 -17.23
CA MET A 233 1.67 -3.43 -16.76
C MET A 233 0.75 -3.76 -17.93
N ASN A 234 0.14 -4.94 -17.90
CA ASN A 234 -0.70 -5.46 -18.97
C ASN A 234 -2.16 -5.49 -18.51
N ALA A 235 -3.03 -4.81 -19.24
CA ALA A 235 -4.47 -4.85 -18.99
C ALA A 235 -5.08 -6.16 -19.50
N GLY A 236 -6.15 -6.60 -18.85
CA GLY A 236 -6.98 -7.71 -19.27
C GLY A 236 -8.23 -7.83 -18.41
N GLN A 237 -8.83 -9.01 -18.41
CA GLN A 237 -10.06 -9.33 -17.72
C GLN A 237 -10.00 -10.72 -17.11
N ILE A 238 -10.82 -10.91 -16.07
CA ILE A 238 -11.09 -12.22 -15.50
C ILE A 238 -11.92 -13.02 -16.50
N SER A 239 -11.41 -14.17 -16.91
CA SER A 239 -12.08 -15.09 -17.82
C SER A 239 -12.92 -16.12 -17.07
N ALA A 240 -12.44 -16.62 -15.93
CA ALA A 240 -13.16 -17.58 -15.09
C ALA A 240 -12.65 -17.56 -13.64
N THR A 241 -13.56 -17.57 -12.66
CA THR A 241 -13.23 -17.56 -11.21
C THR A 241 -13.31 -18.93 -10.53
N SER A 242 -13.91 -19.93 -11.17
CA SER A 242 -14.23 -21.23 -10.57
C SER A 242 -13.36 -22.39 -11.08
N LYS A 243 -12.16 -22.11 -11.58
CA LYS A 243 -11.24 -23.15 -12.05
C LYS A 243 -10.39 -23.70 -10.92
N LYS A 244 -9.96 -24.96 -11.08
CA LYS A 244 -9.09 -25.66 -10.15
C LYS A 244 -8.02 -26.43 -10.91
N THR A 245 -6.87 -26.63 -10.29
CA THR A 245 -5.86 -27.58 -10.76
C THR A 245 -6.36 -29.02 -10.57
N ASP A 246 -5.66 -30.00 -11.14
CA ASP A 246 -5.96 -31.43 -10.95
C ASP A 246 -5.87 -31.83 -9.46
N GLN A 247 -5.01 -31.15 -8.69
CA GLN A 247 -4.89 -31.32 -7.23
C GLN A 247 -5.97 -30.56 -6.44
N GLY A 248 -6.87 -29.84 -7.12
CA GLY A 248 -8.00 -29.13 -6.51
C GLY A 248 -7.70 -27.72 -6.00
N SER A 249 -6.47 -27.21 -6.17
CA SER A 249 -6.11 -25.83 -5.80
C SER A 249 -6.88 -24.83 -6.66
N PRO A 250 -7.50 -23.78 -6.08
CA PRO A 250 -8.27 -22.80 -6.85
C PRO A 250 -7.35 -21.91 -7.69
N VAL A 251 -7.78 -21.58 -8.91
CA VAL A 251 -7.07 -20.67 -9.83
C VAL A 251 -8.05 -19.73 -10.52
N ILE A 252 -7.62 -18.50 -10.77
CA ILE A 252 -8.36 -17.50 -11.54
C ILE A 252 -7.82 -17.53 -12.97
N GLN A 253 -8.67 -17.78 -13.96
CA GLN A 253 -8.28 -17.65 -15.36
C GLN A 253 -8.39 -16.18 -15.77
N ILE A 254 -7.37 -15.67 -16.46
CA ILE A 254 -7.28 -14.30 -16.96
C ILE A 254 -6.83 -14.29 -18.42
N ASN A 255 -7.16 -13.21 -19.14
CA ASN A 255 -6.73 -13.01 -20.53
C ASN A 255 -5.66 -11.92 -20.69
N ALA A 256 -5.19 -11.31 -19.60
CA ALA A 256 -4.11 -10.33 -19.64
C ALA A 256 -2.84 -10.97 -20.21
N ALA A 257 -2.12 -10.25 -21.05
CA ALA A 257 -0.85 -10.72 -21.61
C ALA A 257 0.16 -11.01 -20.48
N ALA A 258 0.81 -12.16 -20.56
CA ALA A 258 1.82 -12.61 -19.62
C ALA A 258 2.98 -13.26 -20.38
N THR A 259 4.18 -13.09 -19.85
CA THR A 259 5.42 -13.66 -20.39
C THR A 259 6.26 -14.15 -19.22
N HIS A 260 7.29 -14.96 -19.51
CA HIS A 260 8.29 -15.36 -18.52
C HIS A 260 8.84 -14.13 -17.79
N GLY A 261 9.06 -14.24 -16.47
CA GLY A 261 9.48 -13.15 -15.57
C GLY A 261 8.33 -12.38 -14.89
N ASN A 262 7.13 -12.33 -15.48
CA ASN A 262 5.96 -11.71 -14.82
C ASN A 262 5.36 -12.60 -13.72
N SER A 263 5.70 -13.88 -13.68
CA SER A 263 5.22 -14.82 -12.66
C SER A 263 5.57 -14.33 -11.26
N GLY A 264 4.65 -14.52 -10.31
CA GLY A 264 4.69 -13.95 -8.96
C GLY A 264 4.27 -12.49 -8.87
N GLY A 265 4.12 -11.80 -10.01
CA GLY A 265 3.65 -10.41 -10.07
C GLY A 265 2.16 -10.28 -9.70
N PRO A 266 1.74 -9.13 -9.14
CA PRO A 266 0.37 -8.93 -8.71
C PRO A 266 -0.60 -8.80 -9.88
N VAL A 267 -1.75 -9.47 -9.75
CA VAL A 267 -2.97 -9.18 -10.52
C VAL A 267 -3.82 -8.23 -9.70
N ILE A 268 -4.08 -7.04 -10.24
CA ILE A 268 -4.65 -5.90 -9.52
C ILE A 268 -6.01 -5.53 -10.11
N ASN A 269 -6.99 -5.23 -9.25
CA ASN A 269 -8.32 -4.74 -9.64
C ASN A 269 -8.35 -3.21 -9.86
N GLU A 270 -9.52 -2.66 -10.20
CA GLU A 270 -9.71 -1.22 -10.42
C GLU A 270 -9.42 -0.34 -9.19
N ASN A 271 -9.43 -0.92 -7.99
CA ASN A 271 -9.14 -0.22 -6.73
C ASN A 271 -7.65 -0.18 -6.39
N GLY A 272 -6.80 -0.86 -7.16
CA GLY A 272 -5.38 -0.99 -6.85
C GLY A 272 -5.08 -2.09 -5.83
N GLU A 273 -6.01 -3.03 -5.63
CA GLU A 273 -5.86 -4.15 -4.69
C GLU A 273 -5.44 -5.42 -5.42
N ILE A 274 -4.53 -6.18 -4.81
CA ILE A 274 -4.11 -7.48 -5.32
C ILE A 274 -5.27 -8.46 -5.16
N ILE A 275 -5.73 -9.05 -6.26
CA ILE A 275 -6.75 -10.12 -6.29
C ILE A 275 -6.15 -11.49 -6.62
N GLY A 276 -4.88 -11.54 -7.04
CA GLY A 276 -4.13 -12.78 -7.21
C GLY A 276 -2.67 -12.56 -7.59
N LEU A 277 -1.91 -13.64 -7.70
CA LEU A 277 -0.53 -13.67 -8.19
C LEU A 277 -0.47 -14.44 -9.50
N LEU A 278 0.07 -13.83 -10.56
CA LEU A 278 0.20 -14.48 -11.86
C LEU A 278 1.14 -15.69 -11.74
N THR A 279 0.67 -16.91 -11.98
CA THR A 279 1.48 -18.14 -11.83
C THR A 279 1.77 -18.80 -13.18
N PHE A 280 0.72 -19.38 -13.75
CA PHE A 280 0.82 -20.39 -14.79
C PHE A 280 0.34 -19.85 -16.13
N ARG A 281 1.01 -20.32 -17.17
CA ARG A 281 0.71 -20.08 -18.56
C ARG A 281 0.04 -21.34 -19.09
N GLY A 282 -1.18 -21.20 -19.58
CA GLY A 282 -1.92 -22.32 -20.11
C GLY A 282 -1.18 -23.07 -21.21
N ASP A 283 -1.54 -24.35 -21.34
CA ASP A 283 -1.00 -25.36 -22.24
C ASP A 283 -0.37 -24.82 -23.53
N THR A 284 0.75 -25.44 -23.93
CA THR A 284 1.27 -25.27 -25.28
C THR A 284 0.47 -26.15 -26.24
N VAL A 285 -0.10 -25.56 -27.29
CA VAL A 285 -0.65 -26.31 -28.43
C VAL A 285 0.40 -26.31 -29.54
N ASN A 286 0.87 -27.49 -29.95
CA ASN A 286 1.96 -27.65 -30.93
C ASN A 286 3.26 -26.91 -30.56
N GLY A 287 3.60 -26.86 -29.27
CA GLY A 287 4.78 -26.13 -28.78
C GLY A 287 4.64 -24.60 -28.79
N GLN A 288 3.45 -24.08 -29.12
CA GLN A 288 3.14 -22.65 -29.03
C GLN A 288 2.22 -22.37 -27.85
N GLU A 289 2.58 -21.37 -27.07
CA GLU A 289 1.82 -20.96 -25.90
C GLU A 289 0.51 -20.28 -26.32
N VAL A 290 -0.59 -20.70 -25.71
CA VAL A 290 -1.91 -20.12 -25.99
C VAL A 290 -1.99 -18.73 -25.35
N GLN A 291 -1.96 -17.69 -26.18
CA GLN A 291 -2.13 -16.31 -25.72
C GLN A 291 -3.53 -16.09 -25.13
N GLY A 292 -3.61 -15.32 -24.04
CA GLY A 292 -4.87 -15.00 -23.37
C GLY A 292 -5.47 -16.15 -22.55
N PHE A 293 -4.71 -17.22 -22.30
CA PHE A 293 -5.09 -18.33 -21.42
C PHE A 293 -4.10 -18.44 -20.26
N ASN A 294 -4.18 -17.49 -19.33
CA ASN A 294 -3.25 -17.38 -18.20
C ASN A 294 -3.99 -17.60 -16.88
N PHE A 295 -3.24 -17.92 -15.82
CA PHE A 295 -3.81 -18.22 -14.51
C PHE A 295 -3.13 -17.43 -13.39
N ALA A 296 -3.92 -17.12 -12.36
CA ALA A 296 -3.45 -16.50 -11.15
C ALA A 296 -3.89 -17.28 -9.90
N VAL A 297 -3.01 -17.35 -8.90
CA VAL A 297 -3.34 -17.83 -7.56
C VAL A 297 -4.23 -16.81 -6.88
N PRO A 298 -5.43 -17.16 -6.37
CA PRO A 298 -6.33 -16.21 -5.72
C PRO A 298 -5.72 -15.55 -4.47
N VAL A 299 -5.99 -14.26 -4.24
CA VAL A 299 -5.42 -13.54 -3.09
C VAL A 299 -5.86 -14.12 -1.74
N ASN A 300 -7.04 -14.75 -1.65
CA ASN A 300 -7.43 -15.40 -0.40
C ASN A 300 -6.54 -16.61 -0.07
N THR A 301 -6.06 -17.33 -1.07
CA THR A 301 -4.99 -18.32 -0.91
C THR A 301 -3.70 -17.66 -0.42
N VAL A 302 -3.31 -16.54 -1.04
CA VAL A 302 -2.09 -15.78 -0.65
C VAL A 302 -2.14 -15.33 0.81
N LYS A 303 -3.31 -14.86 1.28
CA LYS A 303 -3.52 -14.44 2.67
C LYS A 303 -3.24 -15.55 3.68
N GLU A 304 -3.47 -16.82 3.34
CA GLU A 304 -3.12 -17.94 4.21
C GLU A 304 -1.61 -17.97 4.52
N PHE A 305 -0.77 -17.80 3.49
CA PHE A 305 0.68 -17.78 3.62
C PHE A 305 1.21 -16.48 4.25
N VAL A 306 0.56 -15.34 3.96
CA VAL A 306 0.84 -14.07 4.65
C VAL A 306 0.63 -14.20 6.16
N ASN A 307 -0.45 -14.87 6.58
CA ASN A 307 -0.72 -15.15 7.98
C ASN A 307 0.29 -16.13 8.59
N GLN A 308 0.67 -17.19 7.87
CA GLN A 308 1.72 -18.12 8.31
C GLN A 308 3.08 -17.43 8.51
N ALA A 309 3.43 -16.50 7.63
CA ALA A 309 4.63 -15.67 7.74
C ALA A 309 4.58 -14.64 8.88
N GLY A 310 3.44 -14.49 9.58
CA GLY A 310 3.24 -13.47 10.61
C GLY A 310 3.21 -12.04 10.06
N ALA A 311 2.99 -11.87 8.76
CA ALA A 311 2.98 -10.60 8.08
C ALA A 311 1.63 -9.88 8.23
N LYS A 312 1.65 -8.54 8.13
CA LYS A 312 0.44 -7.73 8.08
C LYS A 312 0.47 -6.83 6.86
N ASN A 313 -0.59 -6.90 6.05
CA ASN A 313 -0.79 -5.95 4.98
C ASN A 313 -1.18 -4.59 5.56
N ALA A 314 -0.40 -3.56 5.25
CA ALA A 314 -0.65 -2.21 5.75
C ALA A 314 -0.08 -1.20 4.76
N LYS A 315 -0.91 -0.20 4.44
CA LYS A 315 -0.51 0.91 3.58
C LYS A 315 0.63 1.70 4.21
N SER A 316 1.71 1.90 3.46
CA SER A 316 2.86 2.68 3.93
C SER A 316 2.57 4.18 4.01
N GLU A 317 3.33 4.90 4.83
CA GLU A 317 3.28 6.36 4.85
C GLU A 317 3.78 6.97 3.52
N THR A 318 4.74 6.31 2.89
CA THR A 318 5.22 6.62 1.53
C THR A 318 4.07 6.63 0.53
N ASP A 319 3.22 5.59 0.52
CA ASP A 319 2.09 5.51 -0.42
C ASP A 319 1.06 6.61 -0.16
N LYS A 320 0.81 6.95 1.12
CA LYS A 320 -0.14 8.04 1.45
C LYS A 320 0.36 9.37 0.89
N LEU A 321 1.60 9.74 1.21
CA LEU A 321 2.19 10.99 0.75
C LEU A 321 2.32 11.03 -0.78
N TYR A 322 2.74 9.92 -1.39
CA TYR A 322 2.92 9.83 -2.83
C TYR A 322 1.58 9.96 -3.58
N GLN A 323 0.54 9.23 -3.16
CA GLN A 323 -0.77 9.31 -3.77
C GLN A 323 -1.44 10.68 -3.57
N GLU A 324 -1.27 11.31 -2.39
CA GLU A 324 -1.68 12.70 -2.17
C GLU A 324 -0.97 13.66 -3.12
N GLY A 325 0.36 13.53 -3.26
CA GLY A 325 1.16 14.33 -4.18
C GLY A 325 0.71 14.16 -5.64
N LEU A 326 0.46 12.94 -6.09
CA LEU A 326 -0.04 12.66 -7.45
C LEU A 326 -1.43 13.27 -7.70
N ASN A 327 -2.36 13.15 -6.74
CA ASN A 327 -3.69 13.74 -6.86
C ASN A 327 -3.62 15.28 -6.97
N LEU A 328 -2.77 15.92 -6.17
CA LEU A 328 -2.49 17.35 -6.26
C LEU A 328 -1.86 17.73 -7.60
N TYR A 329 -0.86 16.94 -8.04
CA TYR A 329 -0.15 17.16 -9.30
C TYR A 329 -1.11 17.11 -10.49
N TRP A 330 -1.94 16.07 -10.61
CA TRP A 330 -2.93 15.97 -11.69
C TRP A 330 -4.02 17.04 -11.58
N GLY A 331 -4.38 17.47 -10.37
CA GLY A 331 -5.29 18.60 -10.14
C GLY A 331 -4.73 19.97 -10.57
N GLY A 332 -3.41 20.06 -10.80
CA GLY A 332 -2.69 21.29 -11.14
C GLY A 332 -2.20 22.09 -9.93
N TYR A 333 -2.18 21.50 -8.74
CA TYR A 333 -1.70 22.12 -7.49
C TYR A 333 -0.22 21.79 -7.28
N TYR A 334 0.64 22.18 -8.23
CA TYR A 334 2.04 21.75 -8.29
C TYR A 334 2.87 22.15 -7.07
N LYS A 335 2.59 23.29 -6.43
CA LYS A 335 3.28 23.71 -5.20
C LYS A 335 3.05 22.71 -4.07
N HIS A 336 1.77 22.38 -3.80
CA HIS A 336 1.40 21.41 -2.77
C HIS A 336 1.84 19.99 -3.12
N ALA A 337 1.81 19.63 -4.41
CA ALA A 337 2.33 18.35 -4.87
C ALA A 337 3.84 18.20 -4.59
N LEU A 338 4.62 19.25 -4.85
CA LEU A 338 6.05 19.28 -4.57
C LEU A 338 6.35 19.02 -3.09
N GLU A 339 5.65 19.69 -2.17
CA GLU A 339 5.80 19.49 -0.72
C GLU A 339 5.60 18.01 -0.32
N LYS A 340 4.61 17.34 -0.92
CA LYS A 340 4.35 15.91 -0.71
C LYS A 340 5.43 15.03 -1.32
N PHE A 341 5.90 15.34 -2.53
CA PHE A 341 6.94 14.56 -3.18
C PHE A 341 8.30 14.67 -2.48
N GLU A 342 8.65 15.86 -1.98
CA GLU A 342 9.83 16.03 -1.13
C GLU A 342 9.70 15.27 0.20
N ALA A 343 8.49 15.21 0.76
CA ALA A 343 8.25 14.39 1.96
C ALA A 343 8.47 12.91 1.69
N VAL A 344 8.01 12.39 0.55
CA VAL A 344 8.32 11.03 0.08
C VAL A 344 9.82 10.84 -0.05
N GLN A 345 10.53 11.74 -0.73
CA GLN A 345 11.98 11.66 -0.89
C GLN A 345 12.73 11.65 0.44
N ARG A 346 12.24 12.36 1.47
CA ARG A 346 12.85 12.33 2.81
C ARG A 346 12.69 10.99 3.53
N ILE A 347 11.54 10.33 3.39
CA ILE A 347 11.26 9.08 4.12
C ILE A 347 11.62 7.81 3.34
N TYR A 348 11.74 7.93 2.01
CA TYR A 348 12.11 6.86 1.09
C TYR A 348 12.90 7.44 -0.12
N PRO A 349 14.21 7.72 0.05
CA PRO A 349 15.00 8.45 -0.96
C PRO A 349 15.13 7.76 -2.32
N ASN A 350 15.10 6.43 -2.34
CA ASN A 350 15.21 5.61 -3.55
C ASN A 350 13.84 5.26 -4.17
N HIS A 351 12.83 6.11 -3.96
CA HIS A 351 11.56 5.98 -4.67
C HIS A 351 11.75 6.10 -6.19
N SER A 352 11.23 5.15 -6.97
CA SER A 352 11.48 5.04 -8.42
C SER A 352 11.01 6.27 -9.21
N GLU A 353 9.84 6.81 -8.87
CA GLU A 353 9.24 7.89 -9.66
C GLU A 353 9.51 9.30 -9.14
N ILE A 354 9.96 9.45 -7.88
CA ILE A 354 9.79 10.74 -7.17
C ILE A 354 10.67 11.85 -7.74
N LYS A 355 11.88 11.51 -8.21
CA LYS A 355 12.82 12.47 -8.80
C LYS A 355 12.22 13.15 -10.04
N GLN A 356 11.54 12.37 -10.89
CA GLN A 356 10.87 12.90 -12.07
C GLN A 356 9.70 13.80 -11.69
N TYR A 357 8.89 13.40 -10.70
CA TYR A 357 7.74 14.18 -10.26
C TYR A 357 8.13 15.49 -9.58
N ILE A 358 9.20 15.51 -8.77
CA ILE A 358 9.78 16.72 -8.19
C ILE A 358 10.20 17.68 -9.30
N ALA A 359 11.05 17.23 -10.23
CA ALA A 359 11.53 18.07 -11.32
C ALA A 359 10.40 18.62 -12.21
N ASN A 360 9.36 17.82 -12.44
CA ASN A 360 8.19 18.24 -13.22
C ASN A 360 7.30 19.23 -12.45
N ALA A 361 7.12 19.05 -11.14
CA ALA A 361 6.38 19.96 -10.30
C ALA A 361 7.09 21.32 -10.20
N GLU A 362 8.40 21.33 -9.98
CA GLU A 362 9.24 22.54 -9.95
C GLU A 362 9.10 23.37 -11.24
N LYS A 363 9.22 22.72 -12.40
CA LYS A 363 9.04 23.37 -13.71
C LYS A 363 7.67 24.00 -13.90
N ARG A 364 6.64 23.51 -13.19
CA ARG A 364 5.24 23.95 -13.32
C ARG A 364 4.78 24.83 -12.17
N MET A 365 5.64 25.13 -11.19
CA MET A 365 5.29 25.92 -10.00
C MET A 365 4.62 27.26 -10.32
N GLY A 366 5.09 27.97 -11.35
CA GLY A 366 4.52 29.26 -11.76
C GLY A 366 3.05 29.19 -12.23
N ASN A 367 2.58 28.00 -12.62
CA ASN A 367 1.22 27.74 -13.07
C ASN A 367 0.39 26.95 -12.03
N SER A 368 0.87 26.86 -10.79
CA SER A 368 0.17 26.12 -9.73
C SER A 368 -1.15 26.80 -9.38
N LYS A 369 -2.23 26.01 -9.34
CA LYS A 369 -3.48 26.42 -8.69
C LYS A 369 -3.24 26.60 -7.19
N THR A 370 -4.08 27.43 -6.58
CA THR A 370 -4.08 27.71 -5.14
C THR A 370 -5.19 26.92 -4.46
N LEU A 371 -4.93 26.49 -3.23
CA LEU A 371 -5.94 25.89 -2.36
C LEU A 371 -6.58 26.96 -1.48
N TRP A 372 -7.82 26.75 -1.05
CA TRP A 372 -8.45 27.61 -0.05
C TRP A 372 -7.67 27.61 1.27
N SER A 373 -6.99 26.50 1.59
CA SER A 373 -6.09 26.40 2.73
C SER A 373 -4.89 27.36 2.65
N ASP A 374 -4.50 27.84 1.47
CA ASP A 374 -3.45 28.87 1.34
C ASP A 374 -3.89 30.21 1.97
N TYR A 375 -5.20 30.41 2.13
CA TYR A 375 -5.79 31.59 2.76
C TYR A 375 -6.22 31.36 4.22
N ALA A 376 -5.75 30.28 4.86
CA ALA A 376 -6.16 29.92 6.22
C ALA A 376 -6.01 31.08 7.22
N THR A 377 -4.91 31.83 7.15
CA THR A 377 -4.70 33.00 8.02
C THR A 377 -5.78 34.06 7.86
N ILE A 378 -6.23 34.32 6.62
CA ILE A 378 -7.32 35.28 6.36
C ILE A 378 -8.63 34.75 6.93
N PHE A 379 -8.92 33.46 6.72
CA PHE A 379 -10.09 32.79 7.30
C PHE A 379 -10.10 32.88 8.82
N TYR A 380 -8.98 32.60 9.51
CA TYR A 380 -8.89 32.75 10.97
C TYR A 380 -9.08 34.19 11.44
N ILE A 381 -8.59 35.19 10.71
CA ILE A 381 -8.83 36.60 11.03
C ILE A 381 -10.32 36.93 10.88
N VAL A 382 -10.95 36.53 9.77
CA VAL A 382 -12.39 36.76 9.50
C VAL A 382 -13.24 36.06 10.55
N ASP A 383 -12.92 34.83 10.90
CA ASP A 383 -13.65 34.04 11.89
C ASP A 383 -13.47 34.62 13.30
N GLY A 384 -12.26 35.07 13.65
CA GLY A 384 -11.98 35.76 14.90
C GLY A 384 -12.77 37.07 15.05
N VAL A 385 -12.76 37.91 14.00
CA VAL A 385 -13.54 39.16 13.97
C VAL A 385 -15.04 38.87 14.05
N SER A 386 -15.52 37.86 13.31
CA SER A 386 -16.92 37.43 13.33
C SER A 386 -17.34 36.96 14.73
N GLY A 387 -16.51 36.17 15.40
CA GLY A 387 -16.74 35.73 16.78
C GLY A 387 -16.86 36.89 17.76
N VAL A 388 -15.96 37.87 17.70
CA VAL A 388 -16.01 39.08 18.54
C VAL A 388 -17.29 39.88 18.28
N LEU A 389 -17.66 40.08 17.01
CA LEU A 389 -18.90 40.79 16.64
C LEU A 389 -20.15 40.06 17.12
N ILE A 390 -20.18 38.72 17.03
CA ILE A 390 -21.28 37.90 17.57
C ILE A 390 -21.43 38.15 19.07
N ILE A 391 -20.34 38.12 19.85
CA ILE A 391 -20.38 38.38 21.30
C ILE A 391 -20.93 39.78 21.58
N ILE A 392 -20.46 40.81 20.87
CA ILE A 392 -20.94 42.19 21.03
C ILE A 392 -22.43 42.30 20.72
N LEU A 393 -22.89 41.68 19.63
CA LEU A 393 -24.30 41.68 19.24
C LEU A 393 -25.16 40.97 20.27
N LEU A 394 -24.74 39.81 20.79
CA LEU A 394 -25.45 39.09 21.83
C LEU A 394 -25.54 39.92 23.14
N LEU A 395 -24.44 40.55 23.55
CA LEU A 395 -24.44 41.47 24.70
C LEU A 395 -25.39 42.65 24.48
N PHE A 396 -25.37 43.29 23.30
CA PHE A 396 -26.28 44.38 22.98
C PHE A 396 -27.75 43.96 23.01
N THR A 397 -28.05 42.74 22.58
CA THR A 397 -29.41 42.19 22.49
C THR A 397 -29.96 41.76 23.85
N PHE A 398 -29.11 41.15 24.70
CA PHE A 398 -29.56 40.50 25.93
C PHE A 398 -29.13 41.19 27.23
N ALA A 399 -28.03 41.97 27.26
CA ALA A 399 -27.51 42.56 28.49
C ALA A 399 -28.17 43.91 28.88
N PHE A 400 -28.77 44.64 27.94
CA PHE A 400 -29.42 45.93 28.22
C PHE A 400 -30.95 45.81 28.41
N ARG A 401 -31.39 45.32 29.58
CA ARG A 401 -32.76 45.55 30.07
C ARG A 401 -32.84 46.95 30.71
N PRO A 402 -33.86 47.77 30.44
CA PRO A 402 -34.01 49.07 31.10
C PRO A 402 -34.39 48.85 32.57
N LYS A 403 -33.73 49.59 33.46
CA LYS A 403 -34.18 49.75 34.84
C LYS A 403 -35.61 50.32 34.82
N GLN A 404 -36.53 49.67 35.52
CA GLN A 404 -37.82 50.27 35.86
C GLN A 404 -37.57 51.52 36.74
N PRO A 405 -38.35 52.59 36.60
CA PRO A 405 -38.18 53.79 37.42
C PRO A 405 -38.63 53.53 38.86
N ALA A 406 -37.82 53.97 39.82
CA ALA A 406 -38.12 53.90 41.24
C ALA A 406 -39.19 54.93 41.62
N VAL A 407 -40.21 54.50 42.37
CA VAL A 407 -41.21 55.35 43.03
C VAL A 407 -40.95 55.33 44.54
N ALA A 408 -41.04 56.51 45.17
CA ALA A 408 -40.75 56.78 46.58
C ALA A 408 -41.76 56.15 47.57
N LEU A 409 -41.30 55.91 48.80
CA LEU A 409 -41.90 55.13 49.90
C LEU A 409 -42.83 55.93 50.84
N ALA A 410 -43.88 55.27 51.39
CA ALA A 410 -44.25 55.14 52.83
C ALA A 410 -45.76 54.80 53.05
N PRO A 411 -46.22 54.15 54.16
CA PRO A 411 -45.61 53.15 55.06
C PRO A 411 -46.57 51.94 55.34
N PRO A 412 -46.39 51.09 56.39
CA PRO A 412 -46.30 49.64 56.26
C PRO A 412 -47.62 48.86 56.43
N LYS A 413 -47.68 47.66 55.85
CA LYS A 413 -48.56 46.60 56.37
C LYS A 413 -47.98 45.21 56.07
N ALA A 414 -47.75 44.49 57.17
CA ALA A 414 -47.34 43.10 57.38
C ALA A 414 -47.18 42.18 56.16
N GLU A 415 -45.98 41.64 56.01
CA GLU A 415 -45.68 40.42 55.27
C GLU A 415 -46.30 39.19 55.97
N PRO A 416 -46.76 38.17 55.24
CA PRO A 416 -46.74 36.81 55.78
C PRO A 416 -45.31 36.25 55.67
N GLU A 417 -44.83 35.72 56.79
CA GLU A 417 -43.58 34.98 56.96
C GLU A 417 -43.34 33.95 55.86
N ASN A 418 -42.14 33.97 55.28
CA ASN A 418 -41.65 32.95 54.36
C ASN A 418 -40.82 31.94 55.17
N THR A 419 -41.37 30.74 55.39
CA THR A 419 -40.85 29.70 56.28
C THR A 419 -39.91 28.73 55.56
N LEU A 420 -38.76 29.20 55.08
CA LEU A 420 -37.68 28.31 54.67
C LEU A 420 -36.50 28.48 55.63
N THR A 421 -36.34 27.51 56.51
CA THR A 421 -35.18 27.35 57.40
C THR A 421 -33.97 26.88 56.61
N ASP A 422 -32.81 27.46 56.94
CA ASP A 422 -31.49 26.95 56.57
C ASP A 422 -31.34 25.53 57.11
N LEU A 423 -31.25 24.54 56.22
CA LEU A 423 -31.34 23.12 56.57
C LEU A 423 -29.96 22.50 56.80
N ASN A 424 -28.90 23.13 56.28
CA ASN A 424 -27.52 22.68 56.48
C ASN A 424 -26.79 23.47 57.58
N ASN A 425 -27.42 24.54 58.10
CA ASN A 425 -26.98 25.39 59.20
C ASN A 425 -25.64 26.10 58.92
N ASP A 426 -25.37 26.41 57.65
CA ASP A 426 -24.17 27.11 57.20
C ASP A 426 -24.31 28.65 57.20
N GLY A 427 -25.52 29.14 57.52
CA GLY A 427 -25.87 30.55 57.62
C GLY A 427 -26.25 31.21 56.30
N LYS A 428 -26.42 30.46 55.19
CA LYS A 428 -26.84 30.97 53.89
C LYS A 428 -27.85 30.04 53.21
N ILE A 429 -29.02 30.58 52.84
CA ILE A 429 -29.98 29.84 52.02
C ILE A 429 -29.44 29.74 50.58
N ASP A 430 -29.00 28.55 50.18
CA ASP A 430 -28.45 28.32 48.84
C ASP A 430 -29.02 27.07 48.13
N VAL A 431 -28.48 26.75 46.95
CA VAL A 431 -28.98 25.67 46.09
C VAL A 431 -28.92 24.30 46.81
N GLN A 432 -28.03 24.15 47.79
CA GLN A 432 -27.85 22.93 48.57
C GLN A 432 -28.98 22.73 49.58
N ASP A 433 -29.52 23.77 50.22
CA ASP A 433 -30.72 23.68 51.07
C ASP A 433 -31.97 23.31 50.29
N ILE A 434 -32.10 23.85 49.07
CA ILE A 434 -33.23 23.55 48.18
C ILE A 434 -33.18 22.08 47.74
N LEU A 435 -31.97 21.56 47.45
CA LEU A 435 -31.76 20.15 47.13
C LEU A 435 -32.05 19.24 48.33
N LEU A 436 -31.69 19.66 49.55
CA LEU A 436 -31.97 18.92 50.79
C LEU A 436 -33.48 18.86 51.08
N ALA A 437 -34.17 19.99 50.95
CA ALA A 437 -35.63 20.08 51.12
C ALA A 437 -36.38 19.21 50.11
N LEU A 438 -35.92 19.17 48.85
CA LEU A 438 -36.50 18.32 47.80
C LEU A 438 -36.25 16.83 48.06
N GLN A 439 -35.09 16.46 48.60
CA GLN A 439 -34.79 15.07 49.00
C GLN A 439 -35.64 14.61 50.20
N GLU A 440 -35.89 15.47 51.18
CA GLU A 440 -36.80 15.15 52.29
C GLU A 440 -38.26 15.05 51.85
N ALA A 441 -38.70 15.89 50.91
CA ALA A 441 -40.03 15.80 50.33
C ALA A 441 -40.24 14.48 49.54
N GLN A 442 -39.21 14.01 48.81
CA GLN A 442 -39.24 12.73 48.12
C GLN A 442 -39.23 11.52 49.08
N LYS A 443 -38.56 11.63 50.23
CA LYS A 443 -38.61 10.59 51.29
C LYS A 443 -39.96 10.52 51.98
N LYS A 444 -40.68 11.65 52.13
CA LYS A 444 -42.06 11.65 52.64
C LYS A 444 -43.05 11.05 51.64
N GLN A 445 -42.93 11.37 50.35
CA GLN A 445 -43.78 10.77 49.31
C GLN A 445 -43.63 9.24 49.22
N LYS A 446 -42.44 8.68 49.44
CA LYS A 446 -42.23 7.22 49.48
C LYS A 446 -42.77 6.54 50.74
N LYS A 447 -43.15 7.28 51.78
CA LYS A 447 -43.68 6.74 53.04
C LYS A 447 -45.21 6.73 53.10
N ASP A 448 -45.85 7.37 52.11
CA ASP A 448 -47.31 7.45 51.97
C ASP A 448 -47.85 6.47 50.89
N GLU A 449 -46.98 5.65 50.28
CA GLU A 449 -47.32 4.60 49.28
C GLU A 449 -47.10 3.14 49.76
N GLU A 450 -46.85 2.92 51.06
CA GLU A 450 -46.96 1.63 51.78
C GLU A 450 -47.95 1.78 52.94
#